data_AF-A0A1L9VB38-F1
#
_entry.id   AF-A0A1L9VB38-F1
#
_cell.length_a   1.000
_cell.length_b   1.000
_cell.length_c   1.000
_cell.angle_alpha   90.00
_cell.angle_beta   90.00
_cell.angle_gamma   90.00
#
_symmetry.space_group_name_H-M   'P 1'
#
loop_
_entity.id
_entity.type
_entity.pdbx_description
1 polymer ?
#
loop_
_entity_poly.entity_id
_entity_poly.type
_entity_poly.pdbx_seq_one_letter_code
_entity_poly.pdbx_strand_id
1 'polypeptide(L)'
;MNRIGTTTSAPDHAASTKKKYRREGGRWSRSGCLTCKKRRKRCDEAKPSCHNCTRLGKTCEGYGSMWAEPLDPFAQVFQPEGQKRRRISSSSPYSSDGVSEGSLASSTTSPAPVDFDDNLSLESYSLSEESSQPGYTSPYASPQPSFYFTHLTPLETHYLQYHVEQGSKLLANLETTENPLRSLIIPRALSSPLLMNAMCALSAMHFSNRSFDSFGVGIDAQTAATKYYIQTMKGIRMALAEDPGGGVSDEVVLAVGLLCKYEIVRGSVRQWAVHLGALQRLVISKGGYAALDRDTAEFLCGFFTYAHNVAKLTNRRHITGVMPEVDSVRIRKLDIYIGYTEDILKLCVRASDIPSLDPLSLQAEVNEIDTSLQTWSPTTPTNQYIIPQGLTPSVLLRLQMVAECFRDAAYIYLHSILERIPSCQPSLYPISISKQEALQRCLSRIETFHLDPEYCEYSALTFPLFIAGCECQTTAERDLVLGALGALERNFGIGNVRRAKEILNVLWSENGERRHWLDVLEGLKWDVILA
;
A
#
# COMPACT_ATOMS: atom_id res chain seq x y z
N MET A 1 -37.33 57.09 -53.91
CA MET A 1 -38.72 56.93 -53.47
C MET A 1 -39.35 55.75 -54.18
N ASN A 2 -40.05 54.92 -53.41
CA ASN A 2 -41.05 53.91 -53.75
C ASN A 2 -40.68 52.59 -54.45
N ARG A 3 -40.80 51.55 -53.60
CA ARG A 3 -41.03 50.12 -53.87
C ARG A 3 -42.29 49.91 -54.72
N ILE A 4 -42.27 48.91 -55.58
CA ILE A 4 -43.37 47.92 -55.72
C ILE A 4 -42.71 46.57 -56.02
N GLY A 5 -43.06 45.56 -55.22
CA GLY A 5 -42.74 44.16 -55.51
C GLY A 5 -44.02 43.41 -55.83
N THR A 6 -43.92 42.43 -56.72
CA THR A 6 -44.78 41.24 -56.76
C THR A 6 -44.00 40.09 -57.40
N THR A 7 -44.10 38.94 -56.73
CA THR A 7 -43.59 37.58 -57.00
C THR A 7 -44.14 37.01 -58.32
N THR A 8 -43.59 35.97 -58.97
CA THR A 8 -43.44 34.58 -58.51
C THR A 8 -42.76 33.74 -59.61
N SER A 9 -41.86 32.81 -59.25
CA SER A 9 -41.74 31.41 -59.74
C SER A 9 -40.29 30.90 -59.59
N ALA A 10 -40.11 29.85 -58.79
CA ALA A 10 -38.82 29.22 -58.50
C ALA A 10 -38.40 28.21 -59.59
N PRO A 11 -37.08 27.96 -59.75
CA PRO A 11 -36.58 26.75 -60.41
C PRO A 11 -35.82 25.82 -59.45
N ASP A 12 -35.93 24.53 -59.75
CA ASP A 12 -35.26 23.40 -59.11
C ASP A 12 -33.73 23.43 -59.31
N HIS A 13 -32.97 23.23 -58.23
CA HIS A 13 -31.54 22.94 -58.27
C HIS A 13 -31.22 21.59 -57.62
N ALA A 14 -30.74 20.67 -58.47
CA ALA A 14 -30.23 19.36 -58.10
C ALA A 14 -29.04 19.44 -57.13
N ALA A 15 -29.12 18.69 -56.02
CA ALA A 15 -28.12 18.65 -54.97
C ALA A 15 -26.99 17.64 -55.28
N SER A 16 -25.75 18.15 -55.39
CA SER A 16 -24.53 17.35 -55.40
C SER A 16 -24.07 17.05 -53.97
N THR A 17 -24.18 15.80 -53.52
CA THR A 17 -23.72 15.35 -52.19
C THR A 17 -22.19 15.17 -52.16
N LYS A 18 -21.47 16.09 -51.50
CA LYS A 18 -20.05 15.91 -51.15
C LYS A 18 -19.91 14.93 -49.97
N LYS A 19 -19.35 13.74 -50.23
CA LYS A 19 -18.96 12.77 -49.19
C LYS A 19 -17.87 13.36 -48.28
N LYS A 20 -18.17 13.49 -46.98
CA LYS A 20 -17.18 13.82 -45.94
C LYS A 20 -16.29 12.60 -45.69
N TYR A 21 -15.05 12.61 -46.18
CA TYR A 21 -14.04 11.66 -45.73
C TYR A 21 -13.71 11.92 -44.26
N ARG A 22 -13.96 10.93 -43.41
CA ARG A 22 -13.56 10.92 -42.00
C ARG A 22 -12.04 10.75 -41.97
N ARG A 23 -11.30 11.82 -41.70
CA ARG A 23 -9.83 11.77 -41.58
C ARG A 23 -9.46 10.74 -40.51
N GLU A 24 -8.73 9.71 -40.91
CA GLU A 24 -8.13 8.74 -40.00
C GLU A 24 -7.24 9.49 -38.99
N GLY A 25 -7.46 9.23 -37.70
CA GLY A 25 -6.71 9.88 -36.64
C GLY A 25 -5.24 9.45 -36.69
N GLY A 26 -4.33 10.38 -36.98
CA GLY A 26 -2.89 10.10 -36.93
C GLY A 26 -2.43 9.63 -35.55
N ARG A 27 -1.33 8.85 -35.53
CA ARG A 27 -0.75 8.23 -34.33
C ARG A 27 -0.56 9.24 -33.19
N TRP A 28 -0.90 8.80 -31.98
CA TRP A 28 -0.82 9.58 -30.75
C TRP A 28 0.63 9.96 -30.44
N SER A 29 0.89 11.23 -30.12
CA SER A 29 2.20 11.64 -29.60
C SER A 29 2.33 11.31 -28.11
N ARG A 30 3.36 10.54 -27.74
CA ARG A 30 3.65 10.14 -26.35
C ARG A 30 3.97 11.37 -25.46
N SER A 31 4.51 12.43 -26.05
CA SER A 31 4.93 13.68 -25.42
C SER A 31 3.87 14.78 -25.39
N GLY A 32 2.63 14.56 -25.87
CA GLY A 32 1.60 15.60 -25.89
C GLY A 32 1.18 16.14 -24.50
N CYS A 33 0.67 17.37 -24.45
CA CYS A 33 0.20 18.00 -23.21
C CYS A 33 -0.97 17.23 -22.57
N LEU A 34 -1.13 17.34 -21.25
CA LEU A 34 -2.14 16.62 -20.48
C LEU A 34 -3.57 16.94 -20.95
N THR A 35 -3.85 18.21 -21.26
CA THR A 35 -5.15 18.64 -21.78
C THR A 35 -5.49 17.99 -23.12
N CYS A 36 -4.54 17.90 -24.06
CA CYS A 36 -4.75 17.24 -25.35
C CYS A 36 -4.88 15.72 -25.20
N LYS A 37 -4.09 15.11 -24.30
CA LYS A 37 -4.19 13.69 -23.95
C LYS A 37 -5.56 13.33 -23.37
N LYS A 38 -6.06 14.08 -22.37
CA LYS A 38 -7.41 13.92 -21.81
C LYS A 38 -8.50 14.02 -22.88
N ARG A 39 -8.33 14.95 -23.83
CA ARG A 39 -9.27 15.18 -24.93
C ARG A 39 -9.13 14.20 -26.09
N ARG A 40 -8.17 13.27 -26.04
CA ARG A 40 -7.85 12.30 -27.10
C ARG A 40 -7.64 13.00 -28.46
N LYS A 41 -6.93 14.13 -28.44
CA LYS A 41 -6.52 14.88 -29.65
C LYS A 41 -5.00 14.96 -29.72
N ARG A 42 -4.47 14.95 -30.93
CA ARG A 42 -3.03 15.13 -31.18
C ARG A 42 -2.61 16.52 -30.67
N CYS A 43 -1.54 16.55 -29.89
CA CYS A 43 -0.91 17.77 -29.41
C CYS A 43 0.16 18.22 -30.43
N ASP A 44 0.29 19.52 -30.59
CA ASP A 44 1.33 20.16 -31.40
C ASP A 44 2.64 20.40 -30.63
N GLU A 45 2.66 20.14 -29.32
CA GLU A 45 3.84 20.14 -28.45
C GLU A 45 4.55 21.50 -28.28
N ALA A 46 3.93 22.61 -28.69
CA ALA A 46 4.44 23.95 -28.44
C ALA A 46 4.47 24.30 -26.94
N LYS A 47 5.59 24.85 -26.45
CA LYS A 47 5.77 25.31 -25.06
C LYS A 47 5.72 26.84 -24.99
N PRO A 48 5.21 27.45 -23.90
CA PRO A 48 4.71 26.85 -22.66
C PRO A 48 3.28 26.30 -22.75
N SER A 49 2.52 26.60 -23.81
CA SER A 49 1.16 26.10 -24.04
C SER A 49 0.96 25.71 -25.50
N CYS A 50 0.33 24.55 -25.74
CA CYS A 50 0.10 24.07 -27.10
C CYS A 50 -0.94 24.94 -27.83
N HIS A 51 -0.74 25.18 -29.14
CA HIS A 51 -1.64 25.99 -29.96
C HIS A 51 -3.07 25.44 -29.96
N ASN A 52 -3.23 24.11 -29.86
CA ASN A 52 -4.56 23.51 -29.86
C ASN A 52 -5.37 23.83 -28.58
N CYS A 53 -4.70 24.09 -27.45
CA CYS A 53 -5.33 24.56 -26.23
C CYS A 53 -5.61 26.07 -26.29
N THR A 54 -4.63 26.87 -26.72
CA THR A 54 -4.75 28.32 -26.85
C THR A 54 -5.87 28.72 -27.82
N ARG A 55 -5.90 28.13 -29.02
CA ARG A 55 -6.92 28.41 -30.04
C ARG A 55 -8.34 28.09 -29.57
N LEU A 56 -8.49 27.15 -28.65
CA LEU A 56 -9.79 26.72 -28.13
C LEU A 56 -10.14 27.37 -26.79
N GLY A 57 -9.33 28.34 -26.33
CA GLY A 57 -9.54 29.03 -25.06
C GLY A 57 -9.50 28.08 -23.86
N LYS A 58 -8.69 27.02 -23.92
CA LYS A 58 -8.54 26.04 -22.82
C LYS A 58 -7.18 26.23 -22.15
N THR A 59 -7.16 26.17 -20.82
CA THR A 59 -5.94 26.13 -20.03
C THR A 59 -5.13 24.88 -20.40
N CYS A 60 -3.87 25.08 -20.82
CA CYS A 60 -2.97 23.99 -21.14
C CYS A 60 -2.28 23.52 -19.84
N GLU A 61 -2.63 22.33 -19.37
CA GLU A 61 -2.10 21.70 -18.14
C GLU A 61 -0.64 21.23 -18.27
N GLY A 62 0.12 21.77 -19.23
CA GLY A 62 1.52 21.42 -19.43
C GLY A 62 1.79 19.99 -19.96
N TYR A 63 3.07 19.62 -19.93
CA TYR A 63 3.62 18.41 -20.54
C TYR A 63 4.15 17.48 -19.44
N GLY A 64 3.49 16.33 -19.23
CA GLY A 64 3.85 15.37 -18.18
C GLY A 64 3.13 14.01 -18.35
N SER A 65 3.45 13.05 -17.48
CA SER A 65 2.68 11.81 -17.35
C SER A 65 1.37 12.11 -16.63
N MET A 66 0.25 11.54 -17.08
CA MET A 66 -1.09 11.76 -16.50
C MET A 66 -1.20 11.29 -15.04
N TRP A 67 -0.14 10.67 -14.51
CA TRP A 67 -0.09 9.97 -13.24
C TRP A 67 1.02 10.47 -12.32
N ALA A 68 1.67 11.60 -12.64
CA ALA A 68 2.85 12.07 -11.94
C ALA A 68 2.66 13.32 -11.06
N GLU A 69 1.44 13.83 -10.83
CA GLU A 69 1.22 14.88 -9.83
C GLU A 69 0.00 14.63 -8.93
N PRO A 70 0.04 15.11 -7.67
CA PRO A 70 -0.99 14.86 -6.67
C PRO A 70 -2.30 15.51 -7.09
N LEU A 71 -3.41 14.80 -6.96
CA LEU A 71 -4.73 15.39 -7.08
C LEU A 71 -4.86 16.50 -6.02
N ASP A 72 -5.11 17.72 -6.48
CA ASP A 72 -5.46 18.89 -5.67
C ASP A 72 -6.51 18.50 -4.60
N PRO A 73 -6.26 18.75 -3.30
CA PRO A 73 -7.16 18.39 -2.21
C PRO A 73 -8.59 18.95 -2.33
N PHE A 74 -8.81 19.93 -3.20
CA PHE A 74 -10.10 20.62 -3.38
C PHE A 74 -10.91 20.18 -4.60
N ALA A 75 -10.45 19.20 -5.39
CA ALA A 75 -11.22 18.71 -6.53
C ALA A 75 -12.46 17.92 -6.07
N GLN A 76 -13.63 18.58 -6.07
CA GLN A 76 -14.95 17.97 -5.85
C GLN A 76 -15.27 16.99 -6.99
N VAL A 77 -14.79 15.74 -6.87
CA VAL A 77 -15.03 14.68 -7.87
C VAL A 77 -15.74 13.52 -7.20
N PHE A 78 -16.91 13.74 -6.59
CA PHE A 78 -17.97 12.73 -6.37
C PHE A 78 -19.26 13.46 -5.97
N GLN A 79 -20.06 13.88 -6.94
CA GLN A 79 -21.50 14.00 -6.70
C GLN A 79 -22.14 12.67 -7.12
N PRO A 80 -23.04 12.08 -6.29
CA PRO A 80 -23.78 10.89 -6.67
C PRO A 80 -24.76 11.28 -7.78
N GLU A 81 -24.66 10.65 -8.96
CA GLU A 81 -25.63 10.84 -10.03
C GLU A 81 -27.03 10.45 -9.54
N GLY A 82 -27.92 11.44 -9.49
CA GLY A 82 -29.33 11.26 -9.18
C GLY A 82 -30.02 10.33 -10.17
N GLN A 83 -30.92 9.51 -9.62
CA GLN A 83 -31.82 8.59 -10.30
C GLN A 83 -32.40 9.18 -11.59
N LYS A 84 -32.00 8.63 -12.74
CA LYS A 84 -32.75 8.81 -13.99
C LYS A 84 -34.03 7.99 -13.91
N ARG A 85 -35.15 8.66 -13.61
CA ARG A 85 -36.52 8.17 -13.81
C ARG A 85 -36.66 7.67 -15.25
N ARG A 86 -36.73 6.34 -15.44
CA ARG A 86 -37.17 5.72 -16.70
C ARG A 86 -38.67 5.90 -16.82
N ARG A 87 -39.10 6.61 -17.87
CA ARG A 87 -40.51 6.80 -18.24
C ARG A 87 -41.04 5.48 -18.80
N ILE A 88 -42.01 4.89 -18.10
CA ILE A 88 -42.78 3.74 -18.56
C ILE A 88 -43.85 4.28 -19.53
N SER A 89 -43.91 3.73 -20.73
CA SER A 89 -45.09 3.83 -21.60
C SER A 89 -45.51 2.42 -21.99
N SER A 90 -46.74 2.08 -21.59
CA SER A 90 -47.46 0.84 -21.82
C SER A 90 -48.09 0.77 -23.21
N SER A 91 -47.99 -0.39 -23.86
CA SER A 91 -49.10 -1.03 -24.59
C SER A 91 -48.71 -2.48 -24.95
N SER A 92 -49.62 -3.40 -24.61
CA SER A 92 -49.61 -4.86 -24.80
C SER A 92 -50.33 -5.22 -26.13
N PRO A 93 -50.67 -6.50 -26.42
CA PRO A 93 -50.00 -7.79 -26.21
C PRO A 93 -49.99 -8.65 -27.52
N TYR A 94 -49.39 -9.85 -27.51
CA TYR A 94 -50.00 -11.15 -27.91
C TYR A 94 -48.93 -12.22 -28.24
N SER A 95 -49.01 -13.35 -27.52
CA SER A 95 -48.77 -14.79 -27.88
C SER A 95 -47.49 -15.22 -28.62
N SER A 96 -46.93 -16.42 -28.47
CA SER A 96 -47.14 -17.63 -27.66
C SER A 96 -46.00 -18.61 -28.00
N ASP A 97 -45.65 -19.49 -27.07
CA ASP A 97 -45.10 -20.85 -27.25
C ASP A 97 -43.72 -21.11 -27.89
N GLY A 98 -43.01 -22.08 -27.29
CA GLY A 98 -41.93 -22.81 -27.96
C GLY A 98 -40.83 -23.33 -27.05
N VAL A 99 -41.12 -24.37 -26.27
CA VAL A 99 -40.15 -25.27 -25.66
C VAL A 99 -39.43 -26.07 -26.76
N SER A 100 -38.12 -26.29 -26.65
CA SER A 100 -37.46 -27.56 -27.03
C SER A 100 -35.98 -27.61 -26.61
N GLU A 101 -35.66 -28.68 -25.90
CA GLU A 101 -34.33 -29.22 -25.61
C GLU A 101 -33.62 -29.76 -26.87
N GLY A 102 -32.30 -29.92 -26.75
CA GLY A 102 -31.66 -31.17 -27.18
C GLY A 102 -30.62 -31.12 -28.30
N SER A 103 -29.39 -31.47 -27.90
CA SER A 103 -28.47 -32.39 -28.61
C SER A 103 -27.26 -31.83 -29.38
N LEU A 104 -26.10 -32.07 -28.73
CA LEU A 104 -24.90 -32.80 -29.19
C LEU A 104 -24.29 -32.57 -30.60
N ALA A 105 -22.98 -32.28 -30.50
CA ALA A 105 -21.84 -32.84 -31.24
C ALA A 105 -21.71 -32.58 -32.75
N SER A 106 -20.60 -31.92 -33.11
CA SER A 106 -19.59 -32.56 -33.96
C SER A 106 -18.26 -31.79 -33.98
N SER A 107 -17.22 -32.58 -33.81
CA SER A 107 -15.81 -32.35 -34.01
C SER A 107 -15.51 -31.96 -35.46
N THR A 108 -14.54 -31.07 -35.69
CA THR A 108 -13.61 -31.18 -36.84
C THR A 108 -12.42 -30.22 -36.69
N THR A 109 -11.24 -30.82 -36.53
CA THR A 109 -9.97 -30.57 -37.24
C THR A 109 -9.38 -29.15 -37.30
N SER A 110 -8.26 -28.99 -36.58
CA SER A 110 -7.16 -28.08 -36.93
C SER A 110 -6.43 -28.52 -38.21
N PRO A 111 -5.70 -27.59 -38.85
CA PRO A 111 -4.35 -27.90 -39.31
C PRO A 111 -3.32 -26.95 -38.72
N ALA A 112 -2.13 -27.52 -38.48
CA ALA A 112 -0.94 -26.91 -37.93
C ALA A 112 -0.03 -26.34 -39.07
N PRO A 113 1.23 -25.93 -38.83
CA PRO A 113 1.80 -24.68 -39.33
C PRO A 113 2.76 -24.89 -40.50
N VAL A 114 3.22 -23.79 -41.10
CA VAL A 114 4.32 -23.78 -42.07
C VAL A 114 5.56 -23.14 -41.45
N ASP A 115 6.64 -23.92 -41.52
CA ASP A 115 8.01 -23.64 -41.09
C ASP A 115 8.64 -22.44 -41.79
N PHE A 116 9.51 -21.74 -41.07
CA PHE A 116 10.73 -21.17 -41.63
C PHE A 116 11.87 -21.38 -40.63
N ASP A 117 12.71 -22.35 -40.98
CA ASP A 117 14.06 -22.57 -40.48
C ASP A 117 14.94 -21.36 -40.84
N ASP A 118 15.69 -20.85 -39.87
CA ASP A 118 17.08 -20.48 -40.15
C ASP A 118 17.93 -20.73 -38.91
N ASN A 119 18.95 -21.56 -39.13
CA ASN A 119 19.74 -22.27 -38.14
C ASN A 119 21.16 -21.72 -38.27
N LEU A 120 21.65 -20.98 -37.28
CA LEU A 120 23.08 -20.69 -37.15
C LEU A 120 23.54 -21.01 -35.73
N SER A 121 24.21 -22.15 -35.68
CA SER A 121 24.81 -22.80 -34.53
C SER A 121 26.07 -22.11 -34.01
N LEU A 122 26.21 -22.26 -32.71
CA LEU A 122 27.33 -22.02 -31.81
C LEU A 122 28.71 -22.39 -32.38
N GLU A 123 29.72 -21.52 -32.22
CA GLU A 123 31.11 -21.94 -32.04
C GLU A 123 31.68 -21.33 -30.76
N SER A 124 32.11 -22.23 -29.88
CA SER A 124 32.85 -21.97 -28.65
C SER A 124 34.30 -21.63 -28.95
N TYR A 125 34.76 -20.46 -28.51
CA TYR A 125 36.18 -20.16 -28.40
C TYR A 125 36.51 -19.79 -26.94
N SER A 126 37.15 -20.73 -26.27
CA SER A 126 37.84 -20.56 -25.00
C SER A 126 39.19 -19.88 -25.23
N LEU A 127 39.39 -18.70 -24.65
CA LEU A 127 40.72 -18.10 -24.46
C LEU A 127 40.82 -17.61 -23.01
N SER A 128 41.68 -18.30 -22.27
CA SER A 128 42.19 -17.94 -20.96
C SER A 128 43.28 -16.89 -21.09
N GLU A 129 43.13 -15.73 -20.44
CA GLU A 129 44.24 -14.84 -20.13
C GLU A 129 44.01 -14.20 -18.75
N GLU A 130 44.87 -14.58 -17.80
CA GLU A 130 45.02 -13.96 -16.49
C GLU A 130 45.70 -12.59 -16.65
N SER A 131 45.09 -11.55 -16.09
CA SER A 131 45.73 -10.24 -15.89
C SER A 131 45.17 -9.59 -14.64
N SER A 132 45.98 -9.65 -13.57
CA SER A 132 45.68 -9.18 -12.22
C SER A 132 45.97 -7.67 -12.06
N GLN A 133 44.95 -6.87 -11.75
CA GLN A 133 45.08 -5.56 -11.09
C GLN A 133 43.86 -5.29 -10.18
N PRO A 134 44.02 -4.64 -9.01
CA PRO A 134 42.96 -4.49 -8.01
C PRO A 134 42.09 -3.25 -8.29
N GLY A 135 40.80 -3.46 -8.54
CA GLY A 135 39.81 -2.40 -8.74
C GLY A 135 38.85 -2.27 -7.55
N TYR A 136 38.64 -1.03 -7.11
CA TYR A 136 37.69 -0.60 -6.09
C TYR A 136 36.32 -1.28 -6.22
N THR A 137 35.85 -1.94 -5.16
CA THR A 137 34.50 -2.50 -5.08
C THR A 137 33.48 -1.41 -4.76
N SER A 138 32.58 -1.15 -5.70
CA SER A 138 31.35 -0.39 -5.46
C SER A 138 30.36 -1.25 -4.66
N PRO A 139 29.66 -0.72 -3.63
CA PRO A 139 28.74 -1.49 -2.78
C PRO A 139 27.39 -1.84 -3.46
N TYR A 140 27.19 -1.52 -4.74
CA TYR A 140 25.96 -1.82 -5.48
C TYR A 140 26.22 -2.84 -6.60
N ALA A 141 26.47 -4.09 -6.24
CA ALA A 141 26.41 -5.20 -7.18
C ALA A 141 24.94 -5.60 -7.40
N SER A 142 24.40 -5.34 -8.58
CA SER A 142 23.12 -5.88 -9.02
C SER A 142 23.19 -7.42 -9.04
N PRO A 143 22.24 -8.16 -8.42
CA PRO A 143 22.29 -9.61 -8.40
C PRO A 143 22.22 -10.16 -9.82
N GLN A 144 23.16 -11.04 -10.19
CA GLN A 144 23.03 -11.85 -11.39
C GLN A 144 22.20 -13.11 -11.10
N PRO A 145 21.33 -13.54 -12.02
CA PRO A 145 20.45 -14.68 -11.82
C PRO A 145 21.23 -15.98 -11.78
N SER A 146 21.24 -16.63 -10.61
CA SER A 146 21.93 -17.91 -10.36
C SER A 146 21.02 -19.14 -10.37
N PHE A 147 19.73 -19.01 -10.73
CA PHE A 147 18.81 -20.14 -10.84
C PHE A 147 17.91 -20.03 -12.07
N TYR A 148 18.11 -20.90 -13.06
CA TYR A 148 17.22 -21.02 -14.22
C TYR A 148 15.98 -21.81 -13.85
N PHE A 149 14.96 -21.14 -13.31
CA PHE A 149 13.60 -21.70 -13.32
C PHE A 149 13.06 -21.62 -14.75
N THR A 150 13.03 -22.75 -15.46
CA THR A 150 12.66 -22.84 -16.89
C THR A 150 11.23 -22.38 -17.21
N HIS A 151 10.37 -22.25 -16.19
CA HIS A 151 8.97 -21.83 -16.33
C HIS A 151 8.71 -20.36 -15.95
N LEU A 152 9.69 -19.65 -15.40
CA LEU A 152 9.52 -18.26 -14.98
C LEU A 152 9.98 -17.30 -16.07
N THR A 153 9.27 -16.19 -16.24
CA THR A 153 9.71 -15.08 -17.07
C THR A 153 10.94 -14.40 -16.46
N PRO A 154 11.78 -13.69 -17.25
CA PRO A 154 12.93 -12.97 -16.72
C PRO A 154 12.59 -11.96 -15.61
N LEU A 155 11.42 -11.32 -15.71
CA LEU A 155 10.94 -10.39 -14.68
C LEU A 155 10.51 -11.10 -13.40
N GLU A 156 9.83 -12.25 -13.51
CA GLU A 156 9.48 -13.07 -12.33
C GLU A 156 10.74 -13.59 -11.65
N THR A 157 11.72 -14.10 -12.40
CA THR A 157 13.01 -14.54 -11.86
C THR A 157 13.73 -13.39 -11.14
N HIS A 158 13.76 -12.20 -11.73
CA HIS A 158 14.39 -11.03 -11.11
C HIS A 158 13.72 -10.64 -9.78
N TYR A 159 12.39 -10.52 -9.74
CA TYR A 159 11.70 -10.11 -8.51
C TYR A 159 11.61 -11.21 -7.46
N LEU A 160 11.56 -12.49 -7.87
CA LEU A 160 11.72 -13.61 -6.96
C LEU A 160 13.11 -13.61 -6.32
N GLN A 161 14.18 -13.43 -7.12
CA GLN A 161 15.54 -13.34 -6.60
C GLN A 161 15.68 -12.17 -5.62
N TYR A 162 15.19 -10.99 -6.00
CA TYR A 162 15.17 -9.83 -5.11
C TYR A 162 14.40 -10.10 -3.82
N HIS A 163 13.26 -10.79 -3.90
CA HIS A 163 12.47 -11.17 -2.74
C HIS A 163 13.24 -12.09 -1.80
N VAL A 164 13.95 -13.10 -2.35
CA VAL A 164 14.78 -14.04 -1.59
C VAL A 164 15.93 -13.33 -0.88
N GLU A 165 16.64 -12.46 -1.61
CA GLU A 165 17.90 -11.88 -1.14
C GLU A 165 17.72 -10.67 -0.22
N GLN A 166 16.68 -9.86 -0.46
CA GLN A 166 16.50 -8.57 0.20
C GLN A 166 15.07 -8.33 0.68
N GLY A 167 14.08 -8.59 -0.19
CA GLY A 167 12.68 -8.27 0.09
C GLY A 167 12.16 -8.93 1.38
N SER A 168 12.34 -10.25 1.53
CA SER A 168 11.83 -10.97 2.69
C SER A 168 12.42 -10.47 4.02
N LYS A 169 13.71 -10.10 4.02
CA LYS A 169 14.40 -9.59 5.21
C LYS A 169 13.87 -8.21 5.61
N LEU A 170 13.74 -7.32 4.64
CA LEU A 170 13.47 -5.89 4.90
C LEU A 170 11.97 -5.55 4.96
N LEU A 171 11.11 -6.45 4.48
CA LEU A 171 9.67 -6.31 4.62
C LEU A 171 9.15 -6.78 5.99
N ALA A 172 9.99 -7.45 6.78
CA ALA A 172 9.74 -7.90 8.13
C ALA A 172 10.45 -6.99 9.16
N ASN A 173 9.92 -6.96 10.38
CA ASN A 173 10.50 -6.25 11.52
C ASN A 173 11.39 -7.17 12.37
N LEU A 174 11.54 -8.44 11.98
CA LEU A 174 12.37 -9.42 12.64
C LEU A 174 12.79 -10.49 11.62
N GLU A 175 14.09 -10.61 11.42
CA GLU A 175 14.67 -11.65 10.56
C GLU A 175 14.93 -12.91 11.37
N THR A 176 14.34 -14.02 10.94
CA THR A 176 14.51 -15.36 11.53
C THR A 176 14.94 -16.35 10.45
N THR A 177 15.50 -17.49 10.84
CA THR A 177 15.83 -18.57 9.88
C THR A 177 14.57 -19.04 9.12
N GLU A 178 13.43 -19.11 9.81
CA GLU A 178 12.11 -19.49 9.29
C GLU A 178 11.22 -18.29 8.95
N ASN A 179 11.75 -17.30 8.21
CA ASN A 179 10.93 -16.16 7.78
C ASN A 179 9.81 -16.64 6.83
N PRO A 180 8.51 -16.48 7.16
CA PRO A 180 7.39 -16.96 6.36
C PRO A 180 7.31 -16.31 4.97
N LEU A 181 7.88 -15.10 4.80
CA LEU A 181 8.02 -14.50 3.47
C LEU A 181 8.93 -15.34 2.55
N ARG A 182 9.80 -16.19 3.11
CA ARG A 182 10.59 -17.18 2.38
C ARG A 182 9.97 -18.57 2.46
N SER A 183 9.78 -19.10 3.67
CA SER A 183 9.41 -20.50 3.89
C SER A 183 7.98 -20.84 3.47
N LEU A 184 7.04 -19.88 3.56
CA LEU A 184 5.64 -20.06 3.17
C LEU A 184 5.36 -19.49 1.77
N ILE A 185 5.71 -18.23 1.53
CA ILE A 185 5.30 -17.53 0.31
C ILE A 185 6.00 -18.07 -0.94
N ILE A 186 7.31 -18.37 -0.90
CA ILE A 186 8.06 -18.74 -2.11
C ILE A 186 7.61 -20.10 -2.66
N PRO A 187 7.53 -21.20 -1.88
CA PRO A 187 7.07 -22.49 -2.41
C PRO A 187 5.65 -22.42 -2.99
N ARG A 188 4.77 -21.64 -2.35
CA ARG A 188 3.39 -21.41 -2.81
C ARG A 188 3.36 -20.57 -4.07
N ALA A 189 4.20 -19.53 -4.18
CA ALA A 189 4.32 -18.71 -5.39
C ALA A 189 4.81 -19.52 -6.59
N LEU A 190 5.80 -20.41 -6.40
CA LEU A 190 6.29 -21.30 -7.46
C LEU A 190 5.20 -22.27 -7.96
N SER A 191 4.19 -22.56 -7.14
CA SER A 191 3.08 -23.46 -7.47
C SER A 191 1.79 -22.74 -7.89
N SER A 192 1.74 -21.41 -7.77
CA SER A 192 0.52 -20.62 -7.97
C SER A 192 0.82 -19.31 -8.72
N PRO A 193 0.36 -19.15 -9.97
CA PRO A 193 0.50 -17.90 -10.71
C PRO A 193 -0.10 -16.71 -9.97
N LEU A 194 -1.17 -16.92 -9.20
CA LEU A 194 -1.79 -15.86 -8.39
C LEU A 194 -0.80 -15.31 -7.35
N LEU A 195 -0.16 -16.20 -6.58
CA LEU A 195 0.79 -15.80 -5.55
C LEU A 195 2.12 -15.31 -6.14
N MET A 196 2.58 -15.88 -7.26
CA MET A 196 3.73 -15.36 -8.00
C MET A 196 3.52 -13.90 -8.41
N ASN A 197 2.35 -13.58 -8.98
CA ASN A 197 1.99 -12.19 -9.32
C ASN A 197 1.93 -11.30 -8.07
N ALA A 198 1.32 -11.76 -6.97
CA ALA A 198 1.21 -10.98 -5.73
C ALA A 198 2.59 -10.66 -5.13
N MET A 199 3.47 -11.67 -5.05
CA MET A 199 4.84 -11.52 -4.58
C MET A 199 5.64 -10.58 -5.49
N CYS A 200 5.62 -10.80 -6.82
CA CYS A 200 6.31 -9.93 -7.77
C CYS A 200 5.82 -8.48 -7.70
N ALA A 201 4.51 -8.25 -7.49
CA ALA A 201 3.98 -6.90 -7.30
C ALA A 201 4.62 -6.22 -6.07
N LEU A 202 4.62 -6.91 -4.93
CA LEU A 202 5.19 -6.43 -3.67
C LEU A 202 6.69 -6.16 -3.80
N SER A 203 7.44 -7.13 -4.32
CA SER A 203 8.89 -7.06 -4.50
C SER A 203 9.29 -5.95 -5.47
N ALA A 204 8.57 -5.80 -6.59
CA ALA A 204 8.85 -4.72 -7.55
C ALA A 204 8.57 -3.33 -6.99
N MET A 205 7.49 -3.18 -6.19
CA MET A 205 7.20 -1.91 -5.52
C MET A 205 8.26 -1.57 -4.46
N HIS A 206 8.65 -2.56 -3.66
CA HIS A 206 9.68 -2.39 -2.64
C HIS A 206 11.05 -2.04 -3.26
N PHE A 207 11.44 -2.76 -4.32
CA PHE A 207 12.63 -2.46 -5.11
C PHE A 207 12.58 -1.03 -5.66
N SER A 208 11.45 -0.63 -6.28
CA SER A 208 11.26 0.74 -6.79
C SER A 208 11.48 1.81 -5.73
N ASN A 209 11.00 1.60 -4.50
CA ASN A 209 11.17 2.56 -3.42
C ASN A 209 12.63 2.71 -2.99
N ARG A 210 13.41 1.63 -3.10
CA ARG A 210 14.83 1.63 -2.74
C ARG A 210 15.76 2.08 -3.87
N SER A 211 15.31 2.02 -5.11
CA SER A 211 16.07 2.42 -6.29
C SER A 211 15.80 3.87 -6.71
N PHE A 212 15.36 4.73 -5.79
CA PHE A 212 14.98 6.13 -6.10
C PHE A 212 16.12 6.94 -6.73
N ASP A 213 17.37 6.68 -6.35
CA ASP A 213 18.55 7.40 -6.85
C ASP A 213 19.05 6.88 -8.22
N SER A 214 18.55 5.73 -8.68
CA SER A 214 18.97 5.11 -9.94
C SER A 214 18.09 5.57 -11.11
N PHE A 215 18.63 6.44 -11.96
CA PHE A 215 17.91 7.03 -13.10
C PHE A 215 17.26 5.94 -13.99
N GLY A 216 15.93 5.98 -14.12
CA GLY A 216 15.14 5.07 -14.97
C GLY A 216 14.75 3.73 -14.34
N VAL A 217 15.63 3.12 -13.53
CA VAL A 217 15.41 1.78 -12.94
C VAL A 217 14.17 1.75 -12.04
N GLY A 218 13.97 2.78 -11.22
CA GLY A 218 12.78 2.87 -10.36
C GLY A 218 11.47 2.95 -11.16
N ILE A 219 11.45 3.61 -12.31
CA ILE A 219 10.24 3.79 -13.14
C ILE A 219 9.82 2.45 -13.77
N ASP A 220 10.81 1.67 -14.25
CA ASP A 220 10.55 0.35 -14.81
C ASP A 220 10.01 -0.61 -13.75
N ALA A 221 10.59 -0.57 -12.54
CA ALA A 221 10.14 -1.36 -11.41
C ALA A 221 8.72 -1.00 -10.95
N GLN A 222 8.39 0.30 -10.87
CA GLN A 222 7.04 0.75 -10.54
C GLN A 222 6.02 0.31 -11.60
N THR A 223 6.41 0.31 -12.87
CA THR A 223 5.58 -0.18 -13.98
C THR A 223 5.32 -1.68 -13.86
N ALA A 224 6.35 -2.47 -13.58
CA ALA A 224 6.23 -3.90 -13.32
C ALA A 224 5.35 -4.19 -12.10
N ALA A 225 5.55 -3.45 -11.00
CA ALA A 225 4.75 -3.56 -9.78
C ALA A 225 3.26 -3.35 -10.06
N THR A 226 2.92 -2.34 -10.87
CA THR A 226 1.54 -2.05 -11.26
C THR A 226 0.95 -3.15 -12.15
N LYS A 227 1.74 -3.66 -13.10
CA LYS A 227 1.33 -4.77 -13.98
C LYS A 227 0.95 -6.00 -13.16
N TYR A 228 1.83 -6.44 -12.28
CA TYR A 228 1.61 -7.62 -11.44
C TYR A 228 0.44 -7.40 -10.47
N TYR A 229 0.31 -6.22 -9.87
CA TYR A 229 -0.85 -5.88 -9.03
C TYR A 229 -2.19 -6.08 -9.77
N ILE A 230 -2.28 -5.59 -11.01
CA ILE A 230 -3.49 -5.75 -11.84
C ILE A 230 -3.75 -7.23 -12.16
N GLN A 231 -2.70 -8.00 -12.45
CA GLN A 231 -2.81 -9.44 -12.71
C GLN A 231 -3.29 -10.20 -11.47
N THR A 232 -2.76 -9.88 -10.28
CA THR A 232 -3.22 -10.45 -9.00
C THR A 232 -4.69 -10.13 -8.75
N MET A 233 -5.11 -8.88 -8.92
CA MET A 233 -6.51 -8.49 -8.77
C MET A 233 -7.43 -9.20 -9.77
N LYS A 234 -6.98 -9.43 -11.01
CA LYS A 234 -7.71 -10.23 -11.99
C LYS A 234 -7.84 -11.68 -11.53
N GLY A 235 -6.74 -12.28 -11.06
CA GLY A 235 -6.72 -13.66 -10.55
C GLY A 235 -7.64 -13.86 -9.34
N ILE A 236 -7.63 -12.94 -8.37
CA ILE A 236 -8.55 -12.95 -7.23
C ILE A 236 -10.01 -12.93 -7.70
N ARG A 237 -10.35 -12.04 -8.63
CA ARG A 237 -11.74 -11.94 -9.15
C ARG A 237 -12.18 -13.19 -9.88
N MET A 238 -11.30 -13.83 -10.64
CA MET A 238 -11.60 -15.09 -11.33
C MET A 238 -11.83 -16.22 -10.32
N ALA A 239 -10.92 -16.37 -9.35
CA ALA A 239 -11.03 -17.39 -8.30
C ALA A 239 -12.31 -17.24 -7.47
N LEU A 240 -12.73 -16.01 -7.16
CA LEU A 240 -13.98 -15.75 -6.44
C LEU A 240 -15.24 -15.92 -7.30
N ALA A 241 -15.12 -15.90 -8.64
CA ALA A 241 -16.26 -16.07 -9.55
C ALA A 241 -16.47 -17.54 -9.95
N GLU A 242 -15.40 -18.32 -10.03
CA GLU A 242 -15.42 -19.72 -10.45
C GLU A 242 -15.99 -20.66 -9.38
N ASP A 243 -15.96 -20.27 -8.11
CA ASP A 243 -16.46 -21.10 -7.00
C ASP A 243 -17.40 -20.33 -6.04
N PRO A 244 -18.68 -20.11 -6.42
CA PRO A 244 -19.64 -19.41 -5.56
C PRO A 244 -20.10 -20.24 -4.35
N GLY A 245 -19.82 -21.55 -4.33
CA GLY A 245 -20.34 -22.51 -3.36
C GLY A 245 -19.28 -23.34 -2.64
N GLY A 246 -18.07 -23.46 -3.18
CA GLY A 246 -16.89 -23.99 -2.51
C GLY A 246 -16.08 -22.87 -1.84
N GLY A 247 -15.36 -23.26 -0.79
CA GLY A 247 -14.68 -22.31 0.09
C GLY A 247 -13.55 -21.56 -0.63
N VAL A 248 -13.35 -20.29 -0.27
CA VAL A 248 -12.23 -19.48 -0.75
C VAL A 248 -10.90 -20.18 -0.43
N SER A 249 -10.04 -20.37 -1.43
CA SER A 249 -8.74 -20.99 -1.23
C SER A 249 -7.81 -20.10 -0.43
N ASP A 250 -6.93 -20.72 0.36
CA ASP A 250 -5.92 -20.04 1.19
C ASP A 250 -5.02 -19.11 0.33
N GLU A 251 -4.82 -19.45 -0.94
CA GLU A 251 -4.00 -18.67 -1.86
C GLU A 251 -4.63 -17.32 -2.23
N VAL A 252 -5.97 -17.26 -2.28
CA VAL A 252 -6.69 -16.00 -2.46
C VAL A 252 -6.56 -15.14 -1.21
N VAL A 253 -6.66 -15.74 -0.02
CA VAL A 253 -6.53 -15.03 1.26
C VAL A 253 -5.10 -14.47 1.42
N LEU A 254 -4.08 -15.28 1.13
CA LEU A 254 -2.67 -14.87 1.11
C LEU A 254 -2.42 -13.76 0.08
N ALA A 255 -2.95 -13.88 -1.14
CA ALA A 255 -2.79 -12.86 -2.17
C ALA A 255 -3.36 -11.51 -1.73
N VAL A 256 -4.52 -11.49 -1.07
CA VAL A 256 -5.11 -10.26 -0.51
C VAL A 256 -4.24 -9.68 0.62
N GLY A 257 -3.68 -10.53 1.49
CA GLY A 257 -2.70 -10.10 2.50
C GLY A 257 -1.47 -9.43 1.88
N LEU A 258 -0.90 -10.03 0.82
CA LEU A 258 0.23 -9.47 0.08
C LEU A 258 -0.12 -8.16 -0.64
N LEU A 259 -1.34 -8.02 -1.19
CA LEU A 259 -1.80 -6.74 -1.76
C LEU A 259 -2.01 -5.67 -0.70
N CYS A 260 -2.44 -6.04 0.50
CA CYS A 260 -2.48 -5.11 1.64
C CYS A 260 -1.07 -4.62 1.97
N LYS A 261 -0.09 -5.53 2.11
CA LYS A 261 1.31 -5.16 2.35
C LYS A 261 1.88 -4.33 1.20
N TYR A 262 1.53 -4.63 -0.06
CA TYR A 262 1.92 -3.83 -1.22
C TYR A 262 1.49 -2.37 -1.08
N GLU A 263 0.22 -2.11 -0.71
CA GLU A 263 -0.27 -0.74 -0.58
C GLU A 263 0.38 0.00 0.61
N ILE A 264 0.71 -0.71 1.69
CA ILE A 264 1.51 -0.19 2.83
C ILE A 264 2.91 0.21 2.33
N VAL A 265 3.60 -0.69 1.63
CA VAL A 265 4.94 -0.44 1.08
C VAL A 265 4.90 0.70 0.05
N ARG A 266 3.87 0.79 -0.78
CA ARG A 266 3.68 1.89 -1.73
C ARG A 266 3.51 3.26 -1.04
N GLY A 267 3.10 3.30 0.23
CA GLY A 267 2.70 4.53 0.90
C GLY A 267 1.32 4.99 0.45
N SER A 268 0.39 4.06 0.23
CA SER A 268 -1.00 4.38 -0.08
C SER A 268 -1.70 4.94 1.14
N VAL A 269 -2.50 6.00 0.97
CA VAL A 269 -3.22 6.62 2.09
C VAL A 269 -4.68 6.17 2.18
N ARG A 270 -5.12 5.17 1.37
CA ARG A 270 -6.51 4.67 1.39
C ARG A 270 -6.64 3.20 0.99
N GLN A 271 -5.89 2.74 -0.01
CA GLN A 271 -6.17 1.43 -0.64
C GLN A 271 -5.78 0.25 0.26
N TRP A 272 -4.79 0.38 1.14
CA TRP A 272 -4.43 -0.68 2.07
C TRP A 272 -5.62 -1.05 2.98
N ALA A 273 -6.43 -0.07 3.42
CA ALA A 273 -7.58 -0.31 4.27
C ALA A 273 -8.66 -1.13 3.57
N VAL A 274 -8.81 -0.97 2.25
CA VAL A 274 -9.71 -1.78 1.42
C VAL A 274 -9.28 -3.24 1.43
N HIS A 275 -7.98 -3.51 1.25
CA HIS A 275 -7.43 -4.86 1.28
C HIS A 275 -7.44 -5.48 2.68
N LEU A 276 -7.15 -4.69 3.72
CA LEU A 276 -7.24 -5.17 5.11
C LEU A 276 -8.66 -5.56 5.48
N GLY A 277 -9.66 -4.74 5.12
CA GLY A 277 -11.07 -5.08 5.30
C GLY A 277 -11.53 -6.25 4.43
N ALA A 278 -10.97 -6.42 3.23
CA ALA A 278 -11.22 -7.60 2.40
C ALA A 278 -10.63 -8.87 3.04
N LEU A 279 -9.40 -8.81 3.54
CA LEU A 279 -8.75 -9.90 4.26
C LEU A 279 -9.60 -10.36 5.45
N GLN A 280 -10.06 -9.42 6.28
CA GLN A 280 -10.94 -9.71 7.42
C GLN A 280 -12.20 -10.47 6.98
N ARG A 281 -12.90 -9.97 5.95
CA ARG A 281 -14.13 -10.61 5.45
C ARG A 281 -13.87 -12.01 4.88
N LEU A 282 -12.76 -12.20 4.17
CA LEU A 282 -12.39 -13.50 3.62
C LEU A 282 -12.11 -14.52 4.74
N VAL A 283 -11.32 -14.13 5.75
CA VAL A 283 -11.03 -14.98 6.91
C VAL A 283 -12.32 -15.36 7.65
N ILE A 284 -13.19 -14.38 7.92
CA ILE A 284 -14.50 -14.64 8.56
C ILE A 284 -15.35 -15.59 7.70
N SER A 285 -15.41 -15.36 6.39
CA SER A 285 -16.20 -16.21 5.47
C SER A 285 -15.70 -17.65 5.42
N LYS A 286 -14.42 -17.89 5.70
CA LYS A 286 -13.83 -19.23 5.76
C LYS A 286 -14.12 -19.97 7.08
N GLY A 287 -14.71 -19.31 8.07
CA GLY A 287 -14.88 -19.84 9.43
C GLY A 287 -13.77 -19.43 10.40
N GLY A 288 -13.03 -18.37 10.11
CA GLY A 288 -11.95 -17.85 10.97
C GLY A 288 -10.57 -18.41 10.64
N TYR A 289 -9.56 -18.03 11.43
CA TYR A 289 -8.17 -18.45 11.20
C TYR A 289 -7.96 -19.96 11.36
N ALA A 290 -8.72 -20.62 12.24
CA ALA A 290 -8.65 -22.06 12.45
C ALA A 290 -9.04 -22.89 11.22
N ALA A 291 -9.73 -22.30 10.24
CA ALA A 291 -10.08 -22.96 9.00
C ALA A 291 -8.97 -22.90 7.93
N LEU A 292 -7.97 -22.03 8.09
CA LEU A 292 -6.81 -21.92 7.19
C LEU A 292 -5.78 -22.99 7.51
N ASP A 293 -4.92 -23.30 6.54
CA ASP A 293 -3.67 -24.01 6.80
C ASP A 293 -2.88 -23.33 7.93
N ARG A 294 -2.23 -24.12 8.79
CA ARG A 294 -1.64 -23.64 10.04
C ARG A 294 -0.63 -22.51 9.83
N ASP A 295 0.27 -22.66 8.86
CA ASP A 295 1.32 -21.68 8.59
C ASP A 295 0.73 -20.39 8.00
N THR A 296 -0.31 -20.54 7.17
CA THR A 296 -1.08 -19.42 6.61
C THR A 296 -1.84 -18.67 7.71
N ALA A 297 -2.48 -19.40 8.63
CA ALA A 297 -3.19 -18.84 9.77
C ALA A 297 -2.25 -18.03 10.65
N GLU A 298 -1.10 -18.58 11.04
CA GLU A 298 -0.11 -17.93 11.89
C GLU A 298 0.43 -16.64 11.23
N PHE A 299 0.86 -16.73 9.97
CA PHE A 299 1.39 -15.58 9.23
C PHE A 299 0.37 -14.45 9.06
N LEU A 300 -0.85 -14.77 8.61
CA LEU A 300 -1.88 -13.76 8.37
C LEU A 300 -2.47 -13.21 9.66
N CYS A 301 -2.52 -13.99 10.74
CA CYS A 301 -2.96 -13.52 12.05
C CYS A 301 -2.00 -12.46 12.59
N GLY A 302 -0.69 -12.72 12.55
CA GLY A 302 0.33 -11.73 12.95
C GLY A 302 0.29 -10.46 12.11
N PHE A 303 0.27 -10.60 10.78
CA PHE A 303 0.15 -9.46 9.88
C PHE A 303 -1.13 -8.64 10.13
N PHE A 304 -2.29 -9.29 10.23
CA PHE A 304 -3.56 -8.60 10.44
C PHE A 304 -3.61 -7.91 11.80
N THR A 305 -3.16 -8.58 12.87
CA THR A 305 -3.13 -8.04 14.23
C THR A 305 -2.28 -6.78 14.27
N TYR A 306 -1.07 -6.82 13.69
CA TYR A 306 -0.21 -5.65 13.59
C TYR A 306 -0.87 -4.51 12.81
N ALA A 307 -1.27 -4.80 11.56
CA ALA A 307 -1.79 -3.79 10.65
C ALA A 307 -3.08 -3.16 11.19
N HIS A 308 -3.99 -3.95 11.75
CA HIS A 308 -5.25 -3.47 12.32
C HIS A 308 -5.02 -2.60 13.55
N ASN A 309 -4.18 -3.03 14.49
CA ASN A 309 -3.92 -2.26 15.71
C ASN A 309 -3.29 -0.91 15.37
N VAL A 310 -2.24 -0.88 14.55
CA VAL A 310 -1.60 0.38 14.12
C VAL A 310 -2.56 1.26 13.33
N ALA A 311 -3.38 0.67 12.45
CA ALA A 311 -4.38 1.39 11.68
C ALA A 311 -5.46 2.06 12.55
N LYS A 312 -5.88 1.41 13.64
CA LYS A 312 -6.89 1.96 14.56
C LYS A 312 -6.36 3.21 15.28
N LEU A 313 -5.05 3.31 15.53
CA LEU A 313 -4.43 4.46 16.20
C LEU A 313 -4.55 5.75 15.37
N THR A 314 -4.50 5.64 14.05
CA THR A 314 -4.56 6.77 13.11
C THR A 314 -5.93 6.96 12.46
N ASN A 315 -6.74 5.90 12.33
CA ASN A 315 -7.99 5.89 11.54
C ASN A 315 -9.21 5.34 12.32
N ARG A 316 -9.34 5.75 13.58
CA ARG A 316 -10.36 5.25 14.54
C ARG A 316 -11.80 5.19 14.02
N ARG A 317 -12.22 6.08 13.11
CA ARG A 317 -13.60 6.12 12.60
C ARG A 317 -13.87 5.12 11.47
N HIS A 318 -12.83 4.65 10.79
CA HIS A 318 -12.96 3.77 9.63
C HIS A 318 -12.63 2.30 9.97
N ILE A 319 -11.81 2.07 10.99
CA ILE A 319 -11.43 0.73 11.45
C ILE A 319 -12.27 0.37 12.68
N THR A 320 -13.51 -0.06 12.45
CA THR A 320 -14.49 -0.41 13.49
C THR A 320 -14.76 -1.91 13.60
N GLY A 321 -14.11 -2.72 12.75
CA GLY A 321 -14.40 -4.16 12.62
C GLY A 321 -13.93 -4.96 13.82
N VAL A 322 -14.74 -5.94 14.24
CA VAL A 322 -14.41 -6.95 15.25
C VAL A 322 -13.17 -7.73 14.79
N MET A 323 -12.11 -7.75 15.60
CA MET A 323 -10.99 -8.68 15.41
C MET A 323 -11.56 -10.09 15.24
N PRO A 324 -11.34 -10.79 14.11
CA PRO A 324 -11.79 -12.19 13.96
C PRO A 324 -11.26 -12.99 15.14
N GLU A 325 -12.07 -13.82 15.82
CA GLU A 325 -11.69 -14.53 17.06
C GLU A 325 -10.25 -15.06 17.03
N VAL A 326 -9.32 -14.27 17.58
CA VAL A 326 -7.89 -14.57 17.64
C VAL A 326 -7.61 -15.59 18.75
N ASP A 327 -8.57 -15.81 19.64
CA ASP A 327 -8.44 -16.68 20.81
C ASP A 327 -8.13 -18.14 20.46
N SER A 328 -8.44 -18.59 19.24
CA SER A 328 -8.08 -19.93 18.74
C SER A 328 -6.61 -20.05 18.29
N VAL A 329 -5.96 -18.94 17.91
CA VAL A 329 -4.58 -18.90 17.40
C VAL A 329 -3.79 -17.87 18.21
N ARG A 330 -3.48 -18.21 19.46
CA ARG A 330 -2.60 -17.38 20.29
C ARG A 330 -1.22 -17.36 19.64
N ILE A 331 -0.79 -16.20 19.16
CA ILE A 331 0.57 -15.95 18.67
C ILE A 331 1.50 -16.06 19.88
N ARG A 332 1.98 -17.28 20.16
CA ARG A 332 2.94 -17.53 21.23
C ARG A 332 4.37 -17.33 20.74
N LYS A 333 4.62 -17.46 19.44
CA LYS A 333 5.92 -17.22 18.80
C LYS A 333 6.11 -15.72 18.61
N LEU A 334 7.33 -15.23 18.79
CA LEU A 334 7.65 -13.84 18.49
C LEU A 334 7.42 -13.56 17.00
N ASP A 335 6.39 -12.76 16.69
CA ASP A 335 5.93 -12.52 15.32
C ASP A 335 6.87 -11.59 14.54
N ILE A 336 6.99 -11.82 13.24
CA ILE A 336 7.92 -11.10 12.38
C ILE A 336 7.57 -9.63 12.15
N TYR A 337 6.32 -9.21 12.44
CA TYR A 337 5.87 -7.82 12.33
C TYR A 337 5.70 -7.18 13.70
N ILE A 338 5.11 -7.90 14.66
CA ILE A 338 4.73 -7.31 15.95
C ILE A 338 5.92 -7.22 16.92
N GLY A 339 6.83 -8.21 16.91
CA GLY A 339 7.89 -8.31 17.92
C GLY A 339 7.32 -8.25 19.35
N TYR A 340 7.93 -7.44 20.23
CA TYR A 340 7.48 -7.25 21.62
C TYR A 340 6.37 -6.19 21.79
N THR A 341 5.86 -5.61 20.70
CA THR A 341 5.02 -4.40 20.78
C THR A 341 3.52 -4.69 20.96
N GLU A 342 3.09 -5.95 20.92
CA GLU A 342 1.68 -6.32 20.86
C GLU A 342 0.84 -5.71 21.99
N ASP A 343 1.25 -5.91 23.24
CA ASP A 343 0.50 -5.44 24.40
C ASP A 343 0.47 -3.91 24.45
N ILE A 344 1.58 -3.25 24.12
CA ILE A 344 1.66 -1.80 24.08
C ILE A 344 0.71 -1.25 23.02
N LEU A 345 0.66 -1.86 21.83
CA LEU A 345 -0.27 -1.49 20.78
C LEU A 345 -1.73 -1.68 21.20
N LYS A 346 -2.05 -2.77 21.90
CA LYS A 346 -3.40 -2.99 22.47
C LYS A 346 -3.77 -1.91 23.48
N LEU A 347 -2.83 -1.46 24.32
CA LEU A 347 -3.04 -0.34 25.23
C LEU A 347 -3.27 0.98 24.48
N CYS A 348 -2.52 1.26 23.41
CA CYS A 348 -2.78 2.43 22.56
C CYS A 348 -4.16 2.37 21.90
N VAL A 349 -4.59 1.19 21.47
CA VAL A 349 -5.93 0.98 20.90
C VAL A 349 -7.01 1.27 21.94
N ARG A 350 -6.86 0.77 23.17
CA ARG A 350 -7.75 1.11 24.30
C ARG A 350 -7.76 2.62 24.56
N ALA A 351 -6.59 3.25 24.58
CA ALA A 351 -6.48 4.70 24.74
C ALA A 351 -7.24 5.48 23.64
N SER A 352 -7.26 4.97 22.40
CA SER A 352 -7.98 5.60 21.29
C SER A 352 -9.50 5.62 21.46
N ASP A 353 -10.05 4.69 22.26
CA ASP A 353 -11.48 4.55 22.55
C ASP A 353 -11.92 5.40 23.77
N ILE A 354 -10.98 5.90 24.58
CA ILE A 354 -11.25 6.72 25.78
C ILE A 354 -12.27 7.85 25.56
N PRO A 355 -12.21 8.64 24.46
CA PRO A 355 -13.16 9.74 24.25
C PRO A 355 -14.63 9.33 24.16
N SER A 356 -14.93 8.03 24.04
CA SER A 356 -16.29 7.49 24.02
C SER A 356 -16.81 7.03 25.40
N LEU A 357 -15.94 7.02 26.43
CA LEU A 357 -16.26 6.53 27.76
C LEU A 357 -16.94 7.60 28.63
N ASP A 358 -17.73 7.15 29.61
CA ASP A 358 -18.24 8.00 30.68
C ASP A 358 -17.12 8.38 31.68
N PRO A 359 -17.28 9.44 32.50
CA PRO A 359 -16.19 9.92 33.37
C PRO A 359 -15.63 8.90 34.37
N LEU A 360 -16.46 7.97 34.89
CA LEU A 360 -16.01 6.95 35.86
C LEU A 360 -15.21 5.87 35.14
N SER A 361 -15.73 5.36 34.03
CA SER A 361 -15.01 4.40 33.18
C SER A 361 -13.71 4.99 32.64
N LEU A 362 -13.70 6.27 32.29
CA LEU A 362 -12.52 6.97 31.79
C LEU A 362 -11.39 6.98 32.83
N GLN A 363 -11.67 7.33 34.08
CA GLN A 363 -10.65 7.33 35.14
C GLN A 363 -10.06 5.93 35.36
N ALA A 364 -10.93 4.92 35.43
CA ALA A 364 -10.51 3.53 35.63
C ALA A 364 -9.62 3.06 34.47
N GLU A 365 -10.03 3.35 33.23
CA GLU A 365 -9.31 2.97 32.02
C GLU A 365 -7.94 3.64 31.92
N VAL A 366 -7.85 4.95 32.22
CA VAL A 366 -6.56 5.67 32.23
C VAL A 366 -5.62 5.08 33.29
N ASN A 367 -6.11 4.81 34.49
CA ASN A 367 -5.30 4.22 35.57
C ASN A 367 -4.81 2.81 35.20
N GLU A 368 -5.65 1.99 34.56
CA GLU A 368 -5.29 0.64 34.13
C GLU A 368 -4.25 0.67 33.01
N ILE A 369 -4.41 1.58 32.03
CA ILE A 369 -3.43 1.77 30.95
C ILE A 369 -2.10 2.24 31.53
N ASP A 370 -2.09 3.25 32.42
CA ASP A 370 -0.87 3.75 33.05
C ASP A 370 -0.15 2.65 33.84
N THR A 371 -0.88 1.91 34.68
CA THR A 371 -0.33 0.79 35.46
C THR A 371 0.25 -0.28 34.54
N SER A 372 -0.47 -0.66 33.49
CA SER A 372 -0.03 -1.67 32.52
C SER A 372 1.23 -1.21 31.80
N LEU A 373 1.29 0.05 31.36
CA LEU A 373 2.48 0.63 30.76
C LEU A 373 3.64 0.68 31.74
N GLN A 374 3.44 0.93 33.04
CA GLN A 374 4.52 0.93 34.04
C GLN A 374 5.09 -0.46 34.34
N THR A 375 4.22 -1.45 34.47
CA THR A 375 4.64 -2.82 34.81
C THR A 375 5.04 -3.66 33.60
N TRP A 376 4.86 -3.12 32.38
CA TRP A 376 5.21 -3.83 31.16
C TRP A 376 6.70 -4.18 31.12
N SER A 377 6.96 -5.43 30.76
CA SER A 377 8.29 -5.95 30.44
C SER A 377 8.14 -7.04 29.37
N PRO A 378 9.11 -7.18 28.44
CA PRO A 378 9.10 -8.27 27.47
C PRO A 378 9.30 -9.65 28.12
N THR A 379 9.72 -9.71 29.40
CA THR A 379 10.01 -10.96 30.13
C THR A 379 8.96 -11.33 31.17
N THR A 380 7.87 -10.57 31.30
CA THR A 380 6.79 -10.87 32.25
C THR A 380 6.16 -12.24 31.94
N PRO A 381 5.76 -13.06 32.95
CA PRO A 381 5.20 -14.40 32.72
C PRO A 381 3.96 -14.43 31.81
N THR A 382 3.17 -13.35 31.77
CA THR A 382 2.01 -13.19 30.87
C THR A 382 2.42 -13.00 29.40
N ASN A 383 3.65 -12.58 29.16
CA ASN A 383 4.23 -12.15 27.88
C ASN A 383 5.36 -13.07 27.41
N GLN A 384 5.42 -14.32 27.92
CA GLN A 384 6.49 -15.24 27.56
C GLN A 384 6.33 -15.71 26.11
N TYR A 385 7.03 -15.03 25.20
CA TYR A 385 7.12 -15.43 23.79
C TYR A 385 8.04 -16.65 23.63
N ILE A 386 7.64 -17.56 22.74
CA ILE A 386 8.51 -18.58 22.17
C ILE A 386 9.45 -17.87 21.21
N ILE A 387 10.72 -17.76 21.61
CA ILE A 387 11.76 -17.12 20.82
C ILE A 387 12.10 -18.04 19.63
N PRO A 388 11.96 -17.58 18.38
CA PRO A 388 12.38 -18.33 17.19
C PRO A 388 13.85 -18.75 17.26
N GLN A 389 14.17 -19.91 16.67
CA GLN A 389 15.55 -20.38 16.57
C GLN A 389 16.40 -19.40 15.71
N GLY A 390 17.68 -19.28 16.07
CA GLY A 390 18.63 -18.44 15.34
C GLY A 390 18.65 -16.96 15.75
N LEU A 391 17.83 -16.54 16.73
CA LEU A 391 17.89 -15.18 17.25
C LEU A 391 19.03 -14.98 18.23
N THR A 392 19.84 -13.95 18.01
CA THR A 392 20.94 -13.57 18.89
C THR A 392 20.45 -12.66 20.03
N PRO A 393 21.17 -12.61 21.17
CA PRO A 393 20.87 -11.65 22.24
C PRO A 393 20.83 -10.19 21.76
N SER A 394 21.64 -9.84 20.75
CA SER A 394 21.65 -8.48 20.17
C SER A 394 20.37 -8.14 19.41
N VAL A 395 19.77 -9.09 18.69
CA VAL A 395 18.45 -8.91 18.06
C VAL A 395 17.38 -8.65 19.11
N LEU A 396 17.38 -9.46 20.18
CA LEU A 396 16.40 -9.31 21.27
C LEU A 396 16.54 -7.95 21.98
N LEU A 397 17.77 -7.47 22.17
CA LEU A 397 18.02 -6.14 22.75
C LEU A 397 17.49 -5.01 21.85
N ARG A 398 17.67 -5.13 20.53
CA ARG A 398 17.11 -4.15 19.58
C ARG A 398 15.58 -4.16 19.57
N LEU A 399 14.96 -5.34 19.58
CA LEU A 399 13.51 -5.46 19.69
C LEU A 399 12.98 -4.87 20.99
N GLN A 400 13.71 -5.05 22.10
CA GLN A 400 13.36 -4.43 23.38
C GLN A 400 13.47 -2.90 23.29
N MET A 401 14.52 -2.36 22.66
CA MET A 401 14.65 -0.92 22.43
C MET A 401 13.49 -0.37 21.60
N VAL A 402 13.11 -1.06 20.52
CA VAL A 402 11.94 -0.69 19.70
C VAL A 402 10.69 -0.68 20.56
N ALA A 403 10.44 -1.71 21.36
CA ALA A 403 9.28 -1.77 22.24
C ALA A 403 9.28 -0.68 23.32
N GLU A 404 10.44 -0.31 23.87
CA GLU A 404 10.59 0.84 24.76
C GLU A 404 10.21 2.16 24.05
N CYS A 405 10.57 2.34 22.77
CA CYS A 405 10.12 3.50 21.99
C CYS A 405 8.60 3.49 21.80
N PHE A 406 7.99 2.32 21.57
CA PHE A 406 6.53 2.18 21.53
C PHE A 406 5.89 2.54 22.87
N ARG A 407 6.50 2.16 23.99
CA ARG A 407 6.03 2.46 25.34
C ARG A 407 6.08 3.97 25.62
N ASP A 408 7.18 4.63 25.29
CA ASP A 408 7.30 6.08 25.42
C ASP A 408 6.25 6.78 24.51
N ALA A 409 6.08 6.31 23.27
CA ALA A 409 5.04 6.81 22.37
C ALA A 409 3.61 6.55 22.87
N ALA A 410 3.36 5.45 23.58
CA ALA A 410 2.05 5.15 24.16
C ALA A 410 1.66 6.17 25.25
N TYR A 411 2.62 6.58 26.09
CA TYR A 411 2.38 7.68 27.04
C TYR A 411 2.06 8.99 26.33
N ILE A 412 2.85 9.35 25.31
CA ILE A 412 2.59 10.56 24.51
C ILE A 412 1.20 10.50 23.88
N TYR A 413 0.84 9.36 23.30
CA TYR A 413 -0.46 9.13 22.68
C TYR A 413 -1.60 9.26 23.70
N LEU A 414 -1.49 8.63 24.88
CA LEU A 414 -2.50 8.71 25.94
C LEU A 414 -2.76 10.17 26.37
N HIS A 415 -1.70 10.93 26.65
CA HIS A 415 -1.81 12.36 26.98
C HIS A 415 -2.44 13.15 25.83
N SER A 416 -2.00 12.92 24.60
CA SER A 416 -2.53 13.56 23.40
C SER A 416 -4.02 13.30 23.20
N ILE A 417 -4.52 12.10 23.50
CA ILE A 417 -5.95 11.78 23.43
C ILE A 417 -6.75 12.46 24.55
N LEU A 418 -6.24 12.48 25.78
CA LEU A 418 -6.90 13.14 26.91
C LEU A 418 -7.03 14.65 26.70
N GLU A 419 -6.03 15.30 26.13
CA GLU A 419 -6.05 16.73 25.78
C GLU A 419 -7.16 17.09 24.78
N ARG A 420 -7.69 16.11 24.02
CA ARG A 420 -8.83 16.33 23.12
C ARG A 420 -10.19 16.32 23.80
N ILE A 421 -10.26 15.91 25.07
CA ILE A 421 -11.51 15.83 25.82
C ILE A 421 -11.68 17.17 26.55
N PRO A 422 -12.63 18.03 26.15
CA PRO A 422 -12.70 19.41 26.67
C PRO A 422 -12.94 19.49 28.19
N SER A 423 -13.55 18.46 28.77
CA SER A 423 -13.81 18.35 30.22
C SER A 423 -12.65 17.75 31.02
N CYS A 424 -11.59 17.28 30.35
CA CYS A 424 -10.46 16.58 30.98
C CYS A 424 -9.37 17.57 31.37
N GLN A 425 -9.27 17.89 32.66
CA GLN A 425 -8.14 18.64 33.21
C GLN A 425 -6.98 17.65 33.48
N PRO A 426 -5.74 17.94 33.05
CA PRO A 426 -4.58 17.05 33.26
C PRO A 426 -4.35 16.68 34.73
N SER A 427 -4.72 17.56 35.67
CA SER A 427 -4.59 17.33 37.10
C SER A 427 -5.53 16.26 37.67
N LEU A 428 -6.59 15.91 36.96
CA LEU A 428 -7.57 14.90 37.39
C LEU A 428 -7.08 13.47 37.12
N TYR A 429 -6.14 13.29 36.21
CA TYR A 429 -5.66 11.98 35.75
C TYR A 429 -4.14 11.90 35.90
N PRO A 430 -3.63 11.66 37.12
CA PRO A 430 -2.19 11.58 37.35
C PRO A 430 -1.64 10.33 36.65
N ILE A 431 -1.08 10.54 35.46
CA ILE A 431 -0.33 9.52 34.72
C ILE A 431 1.13 9.60 35.17
N SER A 432 1.75 8.45 35.41
CA SER A 432 3.02 8.37 36.12
C SER A 432 4.21 8.92 35.36
N ILE A 433 4.15 8.95 34.02
CA ILE A 433 5.14 9.61 33.17
C ILE A 433 4.48 10.79 32.45
N SER A 434 5.08 11.98 32.58
CA SER A 434 4.59 13.17 31.89
C SER A 434 4.81 13.07 30.37
N LYS A 435 3.98 13.76 29.57
CA LYS A 435 4.14 13.81 28.11
C LYS A 435 5.54 14.29 27.68
N GLN A 436 6.08 15.30 28.36
CA GLN A 436 7.41 15.83 28.08
C GLN A 436 8.52 14.83 28.42
N GLU A 437 8.41 14.13 29.54
CA GLU A 437 9.38 13.10 29.92
C GLU A 437 9.37 11.94 28.92
N ALA A 438 8.19 11.45 28.53
CA ALA A 438 8.05 10.40 27.53
C ALA A 438 8.67 10.82 26.18
N LEU A 439 8.45 12.08 25.75
CA LEU A 439 9.08 12.64 24.55
C LEU A 439 10.61 12.59 24.65
N GLN A 440 11.19 13.09 25.74
CA GLN A 440 12.64 13.13 25.91
C GLN A 440 13.26 11.73 25.98
N ARG A 441 12.59 10.77 26.63
CA ARG A 441 13.02 9.35 26.65
C ARG A 441 13.05 8.76 25.25
N CYS A 442 11.98 8.98 24.47
CA CYS A 442 11.90 8.50 23.10
C CYS A 442 13.02 9.10 22.23
N LEU A 443 13.20 10.43 22.26
CA LEU A 443 14.22 11.12 21.46
C LEU A 443 15.64 10.71 21.86
N SER A 444 15.93 10.60 23.15
CA SER A 444 17.24 10.17 23.65
C SER A 444 17.59 8.74 23.19
N ARG A 445 16.61 7.84 23.12
CA ARG A 445 16.81 6.50 22.54
C ARG A 445 17.17 6.58 21.06
N ILE A 446 16.43 7.35 20.28
CA ILE A 446 16.70 7.51 18.85
C ILE A 446 18.09 8.13 18.59
N GLU A 447 18.52 9.07 19.42
CA GLU A 447 19.86 9.67 19.32
C GLU A 447 20.96 8.68 19.70
N THR A 448 20.73 7.84 20.73
CA THR A 448 21.73 6.87 21.21
C THR A 448 21.89 5.69 20.26
N PHE A 449 20.79 5.22 19.67
CA PHE A 449 20.78 4.06 18.79
C PHE A 449 20.93 4.48 17.33
N HIS A 450 22.08 4.14 16.74
CA HIS A 450 22.31 4.36 15.32
C HIS A 450 21.39 3.43 14.51
N LEU A 451 20.50 4.03 13.70
CA LEU A 451 19.54 3.32 12.85
C LEU A 451 20.22 2.69 11.64
N ASP A 452 21.03 1.66 11.90
CA ASP A 452 21.78 0.91 10.90
C ASP A 452 20.83 0.23 9.87
N PRO A 453 21.08 0.38 8.56
CA PRO A 453 20.28 -0.28 7.52
C PRO A 453 20.27 -1.80 7.56
N GLU A 454 21.24 -2.44 8.22
CA GLU A 454 21.32 -3.90 8.28
C GLU A 454 20.31 -4.54 9.24
N TYR A 455 19.77 -3.76 10.17
CA TYR A 455 18.89 -4.21 11.26
C TYR A 455 17.43 -3.89 10.97
N CYS A 456 16.70 -4.88 10.44
CA CYS A 456 15.28 -4.78 10.08
C CYS A 456 14.36 -4.39 11.23
N GLU A 457 14.76 -4.61 12.48
CA GLU A 457 13.99 -4.32 13.70
C GLU A 457 13.56 -2.85 13.78
N TYR A 458 14.41 -1.95 13.29
CA TYR A 458 14.15 -0.51 13.32
C TYR A 458 13.05 -0.05 12.36
N SER A 459 12.66 -0.88 11.38
CA SER A 459 11.58 -0.54 10.44
C SER A 459 10.23 -0.27 11.14
N ALA A 460 10.01 -0.85 12.33
CA ALA A 460 8.82 -0.65 13.15
C ALA A 460 8.72 0.76 13.80
N LEU A 461 9.79 1.56 13.79
CA LEU A 461 9.86 2.83 14.53
C LEU A 461 9.04 3.97 13.91
N THR A 462 8.35 3.74 12.79
CA THR A 462 7.51 4.76 12.12
C THR A 462 6.46 5.36 13.05
N PHE A 463 5.71 4.51 13.78
CA PHE A 463 4.69 4.99 14.73
C PHE A 463 5.30 5.79 15.89
N PRO A 464 6.29 5.27 16.65
CA PRO A 464 6.91 6.03 17.74
C PRO A 464 7.48 7.38 17.31
N LEU A 465 8.22 7.41 16.19
CA LEU A 465 8.82 8.63 15.66
C LEU A 465 7.77 9.66 15.24
N PHE A 466 6.67 9.20 14.62
CA PHE A 466 5.59 10.10 14.23
C PHE A 466 4.91 10.72 15.47
N ILE A 467 4.58 9.91 16.48
CA ILE A 467 3.94 10.39 17.70
C ILE A 467 4.84 11.34 18.49
N ALA A 468 6.14 11.02 18.63
CA ALA A 468 7.11 11.94 19.21
C ALA A 468 7.23 13.23 18.40
N GLY A 469 7.28 13.13 17.07
CA GLY A 469 7.33 14.26 16.13
C GLY A 469 6.16 15.23 16.28
N CYS A 470 4.96 14.72 16.60
CA CYS A 470 3.78 15.54 16.84
C CYS A 470 3.92 16.47 18.06
N GLU A 471 4.78 16.11 19.00
CA GLU A 471 5.02 16.87 20.24
C GLU A 471 6.35 17.64 20.25
N CYS A 472 7.18 17.54 19.19
CA CYS A 472 8.43 18.28 19.08
C CYS A 472 8.21 19.81 19.07
N GLN A 473 8.93 20.51 19.95
CA GLN A 473 8.79 21.96 20.14
C GLN A 473 9.94 22.72 19.51
N THR A 474 11.15 22.15 19.52
CA THR A 474 12.35 22.80 19.01
C THR A 474 12.72 22.31 17.61
N THR A 475 13.45 23.12 16.85
CA THR A 475 13.96 22.74 15.53
C THR A 475 14.89 21.51 15.62
N ALA A 476 15.73 21.41 16.64
CA ALA A 476 16.63 20.28 16.82
C ALA A 476 15.89 18.95 17.02
N GLU A 477 14.81 18.94 17.81
CA GLU A 477 13.96 17.76 17.98
C GLU A 477 13.29 17.36 16.64
N ARG A 478 12.79 18.34 15.89
CA ARG A 478 12.17 18.12 14.57
C ARG A 478 13.17 17.56 13.56
N ASP A 479 14.38 18.09 13.54
CA ASP A 479 15.47 17.64 12.67
C ASP A 479 15.90 16.21 13.01
N LEU A 480 15.99 15.87 14.29
CA LEU A 480 16.27 14.50 14.75
C LEU A 480 15.20 13.52 14.25
N VAL A 481 13.92 13.85 14.44
CA VAL A 481 12.80 13.00 14.00
C VAL A 481 12.76 12.85 12.48
N LEU A 482 12.90 13.94 11.72
CA LEU A 482 12.96 13.88 10.26
C LEU A 482 14.19 13.13 9.75
N GLY A 483 15.33 13.28 10.41
CA GLY A 483 16.56 12.54 10.13
C GLY A 483 16.35 11.04 10.32
N ALA A 484 15.75 10.64 11.45
CA ALA A 484 15.43 9.26 11.76
C ALA A 484 14.42 8.66 10.77
N LEU A 485 13.29 9.34 10.51
CA LEU A 485 12.31 8.91 9.49
C LEU A 485 12.94 8.87 8.09
N GLY A 486 13.83 9.81 7.76
CA GLY A 486 14.59 9.80 6.52
C GLY A 486 15.51 8.58 6.39
N ALA A 487 16.16 8.18 7.49
CA ALA A 487 16.94 6.95 7.55
C ALA A 487 16.04 5.73 7.35
N LEU A 488 14.90 5.63 8.05
CA LEU A 488 13.97 4.51 7.87
C LEU A 488 13.46 4.39 6.42
N GLU A 489 13.09 5.51 5.79
CA GLU A 489 12.60 5.51 4.41
C GLU A 489 13.67 4.96 3.44
N ARG A 490 14.91 5.47 3.53
CA ARG A 490 16.02 5.03 2.66
C ARG A 490 16.42 3.58 2.96
N ASN A 491 16.49 3.22 4.24
CA ASN A 491 17.03 1.95 4.70
C ASN A 491 16.06 0.79 4.53
N PHE A 492 14.75 1.03 4.51
CA PHE A 492 13.74 -0.04 4.45
C PHE A 492 12.77 0.09 3.27
N GLY A 493 12.65 1.25 2.61
CA GLY A 493 11.84 1.40 1.41
C GLY A 493 10.32 1.27 1.65
N ILE A 494 9.85 1.59 2.85
CA ILE A 494 8.43 1.57 3.22
C ILE A 494 7.83 2.96 3.02
N GLY A 495 6.92 3.10 2.05
CA GLY A 495 6.38 4.39 1.62
C GLY A 495 5.55 5.13 2.68
N ASN A 496 5.03 4.45 3.69
CA ASN A 496 4.30 5.11 4.79
C ASN A 496 5.20 6.03 5.63
N VAL A 497 6.50 5.75 5.71
CA VAL A 497 7.47 6.62 6.38
C VAL A 497 7.49 8.00 5.72
N ARG A 498 7.39 8.05 4.38
CA ARG A 498 7.26 9.29 3.63
C ARG A 498 6.00 10.06 4.01
N ARG A 499 4.87 9.37 4.15
CA ARG A 499 3.58 9.97 4.56
C ARG A 499 3.66 10.57 5.96
N ALA A 500 4.31 9.89 6.90
CA ALA A 500 4.55 10.40 8.25
C ALA A 500 5.29 11.76 8.20
N LYS A 501 6.36 11.86 7.40
CA LYS A 501 7.10 13.12 7.22
C LYS A 501 6.27 14.22 6.56
N GLU A 502 5.48 13.89 5.54
CA GLU A 502 4.56 14.84 4.89
C GLU A 502 3.58 15.44 5.91
N ILE A 503 3.00 14.60 6.78
CA ILE A 503 2.07 15.05 7.83
C ILE A 503 2.78 15.92 8.86
N LEU A 504 3.98 15.53 9.33
CA LEU A 504 4.75 16.32 10.29
C LEU A 504 5.11 17.70 9.73
N ASN A 505 5.52 17.78 8.46
CA ASN A 505 5.80 19.06 7.80
C ASN A 505 4.54 19.95 7.71
N VAL A 506 3.37 19.37 7.45
CA VAL A 506 2.10 20.11 7.48
C VAL A 506 1.78 20.58 8.91
N LEU A 507 1.98 19.71 9.91
CA LEU A 507 1.74 20.02 11.32
C LEU A 507 2.63 21.17 11.81
N TRP A 508 3.89 21.21 11.38
CA TRP A 508 4.85 22.24 11.77
C TRP A 508 4.80 23.49 10.89
N SER A 509 3.99 23.51 9.81
CA SER A 509 3.83 24.69 8.97
C SER A 509 3.16 25.82 9.77
N GLU A 510 3.89 26.93 9.91
CA GLU A 510 3.56 28.04 10.81
C GLU A 510 2.23 28.72 10.42
N ASN A 511 1.23 28.61 11.29
CA ASN A 511 0.01 29.44 11.24
C ASN A 511 -0.52 29.81 12.63
N GLY A 512 0.33 29.81 13.66
CA GLY A 512 0.00 30.30 15.01
C GLY A 512 -0.96 29.41 15.83
N GLU A 513 -1.80 28.58 15.20
CA GLU A 513 -2.66 27.62 15.89
C GLU A 513 -2.04 26.22 15.91
N ARG A 514 -1.72 25.72 17.11
CA ARG A 514 -1.29 24.34 17.34
C ARG A 514 -2.47 23.42 17.05
N ARG A 515 -2.52 22.86 15.85
CA ARG A 515 -3.51 21.85 15.45
C ARG A 515 -3.12 20.49 16.00
N HIS A 516 -4.09 19.70 16.42
CA HIS A 516 -3.84 18.32 16.81
C HIS A 516 -3.65 17.46 15.54
N TRP A 517 -2.71 16.52 15.55
CA TRP A 517 -2.32 15.72 14.38
C TRP A 517 -3.49 14.90 13.78
N LEU A 518 -4.40 14.38 14.60
CA LEU A 518 -5.65 13.75 14.14
C LEU A 518 -6.53 14.70 13.29
N ASP A 519 -6.57 16.00 13.59
CA ASP A 519 -7.37 16.96 12.81
C ASP A 519 -6.70 17.25 11.46
N VAL A 520 -5.36 17.20 11.41
CA VAL A 520 -4.59 17.28 10.16
C VAL A 520 -4.93 16.08 9.27
N LEU A 521 -4.93 14.86 9.83
CA LEU A 521 -5.32 13.65 9.10
C LEU A 521 -6.77 13.72 8.58
N GLU A 522 -7.70 14.17 9.42
CA GLU A 522 -9.11 14.33 9.05
C GLU A 522 -9.27 15.37 7.93
N GLY A 523 -8.57 16.50 8.02
CA GLY A 523 -8.55 17.54 6.98
C GLY A 523 -7.98 17.06 5.65
N LEU A 524 -6.93 16.24 5.68
CA LEU A 524 -6.33 15.64 4.49
C LEU A 524 -7.17 14.50 3.90
N LYS A 525 -8.10 13.92 4.67
CA LYS A 525 -8.86 12.70 4.33
C LYS A 525 -7.93 11.53 3.98
N TRP A 526 -6.84 11.41 4.74
CA TRP A 526 -5.86 10.35 4.58
C TRP A 526 -6.06 9.27 5.62
N ASP A 527 -6.28 8.04 5.16
CA ASP A 527 -6.25 6.84 5.98
C ASP A 527 -4.79 6.34 6.06
N VAL A 528 -3.92 7.03 6.80
CA VAL A 528 -2.48 6.64 6.89
C VAL A 528 -2.32 5.52 7.90
N ILE A 529 -1.48 4.53 7.60
CA ILE A 529 -1.03 3.51 8.55
C ILE A 529 0.46 3.72 8.84
N LEU A 530 0.83 3.76 10.12
CA LEU A 530 2.21 4.00 10.58
C LEU A 530 2.93 2.68 10.91
N ALA A 531 2.73 1.69 10.03
CA ALA A 531 3.18 0.30 10.14
C ALA A 531 4.38 0.01 9.24
#